data_AF-A0A7Y0G1U0-F1
#
_entry.id   AF-A0A7Y0G1U0-F1
#
_cell.length_a   1.000
_cell.length_b   1.000
_cell.length_c   1.000
_cell.angle_alpha   90.00
_cell.angle_beta   90.00
_cell.angle_gamma   90.00
#
_symmetry.space_group_name_H-M   'P 1'
#
loop_
_entity.id
_entity.type
_entity.pdbx_description
1 polymer ?
#
loop_
_entity_poly.entity_id
_entity_poly.type
_entity_poly.pdbx_seq_one_letter_code
_entity_poly.pdbx_strand_id
1 'polypeptide(L)' 'MREPPDMLDTLYRAGFAVDLLTEEQRQVLTELTPEELAVLLDVKNRLDALGPEVEAHGEFAGGALF' A
#
# COMPACT_ATOMS: atom_id res chain seq x y z
N MET A 1 14.87 -16.02 -18.13
CA MET A 1 14.56 -15.91 -16.69
C MET A 1 13.48 -14.85 -16.57
N ARG A 2 12.35 -15.12 -15.91
CA ARG A 2 11.41 -14.04 -15.55
C ARG A 2 12.07 -13.29 -14.40
N GLU A 3 12.40 -12.02 -14.58
CA GLU A 3 12.77 -11.18 -13.45
C GLU A 3 11.59 -11.18 -12.45
N PRO A 4 11.86 -11.32 -11.15
CA PRO A 4 10.81 -11.19 -10.15
C PRO A 4 10.16 -9.80 -10.31
N PRO A 5 8.82 -9.70 -10.17
CA PRO A 5 8.15 -8.41 -10.26
C PRO A 5 8.70 -7.47 -9.18
N ASP A 6 8.93 -6.23 -9.56
CA ASP A 6 9.31 -5.17 -8.62
C ASP A 6 8.21 -5.02 -7.55
N MET A 7 8.63 -4.98 -6.29
CA MET A 7 7.75 -4.80 -5.12
C MET A 7 6.90 -3.53 -5.27
N LEU A 8 7.52 -2.45 -5.74
CA LEU A 8 6.85 -1.16 -5.94
C LEU A 8 5.85 -1.22 -7.10
N ASP A 9 6.17 -1.94 -8.18
CA ASP A 9 5.22 -2.17 -9.30
C ASP A 9 4.00 -2.98 -8.84
N THR A 10 4.22 -3.98 -7.98
CA THR A 10 3.13 -4.78 -7.40
C THR A 10 2.19 -3.92 -6.55
N LEU A 11 2.76 -3.07 -5.69
CA LEU A 11 1.99 -2.13 -4.86
C LEU A 11 1.27 -1.07 -5.71
N TYR A 12 1.93 -0.53 -6.73
CA TYR A 12 1.32 0.42 -7.66
C TYR A 12 0.10 -0.18 -8.36
N ARG A 13 0.23 -1.39 -8.92
CA ARG A 13 -0.87 -2.13 -9.55
C ARG A 13 -2.00 -2.47 -8.58
N ALA A 14 -1.67 -2.68 -7.31
CA ALA A 14 -2.65 -2.88 -6.26
C ALA A 14 -3.37 -1.58 -5.86
N GLY A 15 -2.96 -0.42 -6.36
CA GLY A 15 -3.59 0.88 -6.09
C GLY A 15 -2.97 1.66 -4.93
N PHE A 16 -1.79 1.27 -4.45
CA PHE A 16 -1.03 2.09 -3.50
C PHE A 16 -0.42 3.29 -4.23
N ALA A 17 -0.48 4.47 -3.61
CA ALA A 17 0.08 5.71 -4.15
C ALA A 17 1.61 5.78 -3.96
N VAL A 18 2.34 4.82 -4.52
CA VAL A 18 3.81 4.74 -4.40
C VAL A 18 4.52 5.99 -4.95
N ASP A 19 3.89 6.70 -5.90
CA ASP A 19 4.39 7.95 -6.45
C ASP A 19 4.42 9.10 -5.44
N LEU A 20 3.54 9.07 -4.43
CA LEU A 20 3.44 10.10 -3.39
C LEU A 20 4.37 9.85 -2.20
N LEU A 21 5.00 8.66 -2.14
CA LEU A 21 5.90 8.29 -1.07
C LEU A 21 7.26 8.96 -1.23
N THR A 22 7.89 9.29 -0.10
CA THR A 22 9.29 9.71 -0.09
C THR A 22 10.20 8.53 -0.41
N GLU A 23 11.46 8.82 -0.73
CA GLU A 23 12.44 7.77 -1.04
C GLU A 23 12.66 6.83 0.15
N GLU A 24 12.69 7.37 1.37
CA GLU A 24 12.83 6.56 2.59
C GLU A 24 11.63 5.62 2.79
N GLN A 25 10.42 6.08 2.47
CA GLN A 25 9.21 5.26 2.56
C GLN A 25 9.21 4.14 1.49
N ARG A 26 9.66 4.45 0.27
CA ARG A 26 9.83 3.43 -0.78
C ARG A 26 10.86 2.38 -0.38
N GLN A 27 11.95 2.79 0.26
CA GLN A 27 12.96 1.87 0.77
C GLN A 27 12.36 0.86 1.77
N VAL A 28 11.57 1.34 2.74
CA VAL A 28 10.87 0.48 3.70
C VAL A 28 9.99 -0.55 2.98
N LEU A 29 9.28 -0.14 1.93
CA LEU A 29 8.44 -1.05 1.15
C LEU A 29 9.25 -2.07 0.36
N THR A 30 10.42 -1.70 -0.17
CA THR A 30 11.31 -2.63 -0.88
C THR A 30 11.99 -3.65 0.02
N GLU A 31 12.11 -3.34 1.32
CA GLU A 31 12.67 -4.25 2.33
C GLU A 31 11.64 -5.25 2.86
N LEU A 32 10.36 -5.11 2.52
CA LEU A 32 9.31 -6.05 2.93
C LEU A 32 9.55 -7.45 2.35
N THR A 33 9.28 -8.44 3.19
CA THR A 33 9.23 -9.83 2.75
C THR A 33 7.98 -10.09 1.90
N PRO A 34 7.98 -11.13 1.04
CA PRO A 34 6.79 -11.53 0.28
C PRO A 34 5.57 -11.83 1.17
N GLU A 35 5.79 -12.37 2.37
CA GLU A 35 4.75 -12.64 3.35
C GLU A 35 4.13 -11.36 3.91
N GLU A 36 4.95 -10.36 4.24
CA GLU A 36 4.47 -9.05 4.72
C GLU A 36 3.72 -8.30 3.62
N LEU A 37 4.21 -8.37 2.37
CA LEU A 37 3.48 -7.84 1.22
C LEU A 37 2.11 -8.50 1.08
N ALA A 38 2.03 -9.82 1.20
CA ALA A 38 0.77 -10.54 1.10
C ALA A 38 -0.24 -10.11 2.18
N VAL A 39 0.23 -9.88 3.41
CA VAL A 39 -0.60 -9.34 4.49
C VAL A 39 -1.07 -7.91 4.19
N LEU A 40 -0.17 -7.05 3.70
CA LEU A 40 -0.50 -5.67 3.35
C LEU A 40 -1.58 -5.62 2.24
N LEU A 41 -1.45 -6.47 1.22
CA LEU A 41 -2.43 -6.60 0.14
C LEU A 41 -3.76 -7.17 0.64
N ASP A 42 -3.75 -8.15 1.54
CA ASP A 42 -4.96 -8.70 2.16
C ASP A 42 -5.73 -7.63 2.95
N VAL A 43 -5.02 -6.87 3.78
CA VAL A 43 -5.61 -5.76 4.55
C VAL A 43 -6.24 -4.73 3.61
N LYS A 44 -5.53 -4.33 2.54
CA LYS A 44 -6.09 -3.42 1.53
C LYS A 44 -7.37 -3.97 0.91
N ASN A 45 -7.36 -5.21 0.45
CA ASN A 45 -8.54 -5.82 -0.18
C ASN A 45 -9.73 -5.87 0.77
N ARG A 46 -9.50 -6.11 2.05
CA ARG A 46 -10.54 -6.09 3.08
C ARG A 46 -11.09 -4.69 3.31
N LEU A 47 -10.23 -3.67 3.32
CA LEU A 47 -10.67 -2.27 3.41
C LEU A 47 -11.47 -1.86 2.17
N ASP A 48 -11.00 -2.20 0.97
CA ASP A 48 -11.71 -1.93 -0.28
C ASP A 48 -13.08 -2.64 -0.33
N ALA A 49 -13.17 -3.86 0.20
CA ALA A 49 -14.40 -4.64 0.24
C ALA A 49 -15.46 -4.07 1.18
N LEU A 50 -15.06 -3.27 2.17
CA LEU A 50 -16.00 -2.56 3.05
C LEU A 50 -16.67 -1.36 2.37
N GLY A 51 -16.23 -1.01 1.15
CA GLY A 51 -16.73 0.14 0.41
C GLY A 51 -16.29 1.47 1.06
N PRO A 52 -16.45 2.59 0.35
CA PRO A 52 -16.12 3.88 0.94
C PRO A 52 -17.18 4.19 2.00
N GLU A 53 -16.80 4.16 3.27
CA GLU A 53 -17.58 4.78 4.35
C GLU A 53 -17.59 6.30 4.13
N VAL A 54 -18.34 6.76 3.12
CA VAL A 54 -18.71 8.17 2.99
C VAL A 54 -19.93 8.40 3.89
N GLU A 55 -19.73 8.32 5.20
CA GLU A 55 -20.41 9.27 6.07
C GLU A 55 -19.40 10.37 6.40
N ALA A 56 -19.68 11.51 5.78
CA ALA A 56 -18.93 12.74 5.83
C ALA A 56 -18.46 13.11 7.26
N HIS A 57 -17.16 13.25 7.44
CA HIS A 57 -16.47 14.50 7.79
C HIS A 57 -15.11 14.21 8.45
N GLY A 58 -14.08 14.93 7.97
CA GLY A 58 -12.92 15.28 8.80
C GLY A 58 -11.70 14.39 8.63
N GLU A 59 -10.87 14.74 7.64
CA GLU A 59 -9.42 14.82 7.84
C GLU A 59 -8.72 13.63 8.51
N PHE A 60 -8.71 12.48 7.82
CA PHE A 60 -7.62 11.53 8.00
C PHE A 60 -7.06 11.20 6.62
N ALA A 61 -6.15 12.05 6.16
CA ALA A 61 -5.13 11.60 5.21
C ALA A 61 -4.46 10.38 5.84
N GLY A 62 -4.54 9.23 5.16
CA GLY A 62 -3.84 8.00 5.53
C GLY A 62 -2.32 8.15 5.41
N GLY A 63 -1.74 9.03 6.22
CA GLY A 63 -0.31 9.28 6.33
C GLY A 63 0.01 9.60 7.79
N ALA A 64 0.75 8.70 8.43
CA ALA A 64 1.37 8.84 9.76
C ALA A 64 0.40 8.86 10.97
N LEU A 65 0.25 7.70 11.61
CA LEU A 65 0.09 7.62 13.06
C LEU A 65 1.46 7.29 13.67
N PHE A 66 2.31 8.31 13.80
CA PHE A 66 3.38 8.45 14.80
C PHE A 66 3.63 9.94 15.06
#